data_AF-A0A847UYT1-F1
#
_entry.id   AF-A0A847UYT1-F1
#
_cell.length_a   1.000
_cell.length_b   1.000
_cell.length_c   1.000
_cell.angle_alpha   90.00
_cell.angle_beta   90.00
_cell.angle_gamma   90.00
#
_symmetry.space_group_name_H-M   'P 1'
#
loop_
_entity.id
_entity.type
_entity.pdbx_description
1 polymer ?
#
loop_
_entity_poly.entity_id
_entity_poly.type
_entity_poly.pdbx_seq_one_letter_code
_entity_poly.pdbx_strand_id
1 'polypeptide(L)'
;MGKRNILTDPHFSLHASPLPGLGPKRWQAPGITLHDLPDIDVVLISHNHYDHLDRASVQILAERNNKLLFLVPLGLDHWFASNVPRAKIRTMGWDESVQMDELEIVFVAVQHWSGRNLADTNRSLWGGIRAPDTANPIFLRR
;
A
#
# COMPACT_ATOMS: atom_id res chain seq x y z
N MET A 1 -4.29 -6.85 13.67
CA MET A 1 -3.13 -6.72 14.60
C MET A 1 -3.53 -5.64 15.58
N GLY A 2 -3.59 -5.96 16.87
CA GLY A 2 -4.52 -5.23 17.74
C GLY A 2 -5.94 -5.22 17.18
N LYS A 3 -6.79 -4.29 17.63
CA LYS A 3 -8.19 -4.13 17.17
C LYS A 3 -8.33 -3.56 15.74
N ARG A 4 -7.29 -3.64 14.90
CA ARG A 4 -7.23 -3.04 13.55
C ARG A 4 -7.09 -4.08 12.44
N ASN A 5 -7.82 -3.86 11.36
CA ASN A 5 -7.67 -4.57 10.09
C ASN A 5 -6.67 -3.83 9.19
N ILE A 6 -5.58 -4.51 8.83
CA ILE A 6 -4.48 -3.96 8.05
C ILE A 6 -4.36 -4.73 6.73
N LEU A 7 -4.27 -4.02 5.61
CA LEU A 7 -4.10 -4.58 4.28
C LEU A 7 -2.82 -4.03 3.64
N THR A 8 -2.01 -4.90 3.04
CA THR A 8 -0.71 -4.52 2.45
C THR A 8 -0.72 -4.72 0.95
N ASP A 9 -0.20 -3.75 0.20
CA ASP A 9 -0.04 -3.80 -1.27
C ASP A 9 -1.28 -4.36 -1.99
N PRO A 10 -2.48 -3.76 -1.79
CA PRO A 10 -3.70 -4.30 -2.34
C PRO A 10 -3.70 -4.26 -3.87
N HIS A 11 -3.77 -5.44 -4.49
CA HIS A 11 -3.86 -5.61 -5.93
C HIS A 11 -4.97 -6.58 -6.31
N PHE A 12 -6.14 -6.05 -6.64
CA PHE A 12 -7.32 -6.83 -7.04
C PHE A 12 -7.59 -6.79 -8.55
N SER A 13 -6.90 -5.91 -9.30
CA SER A 13 -6.90 -5.93 -10.76
C SER A 13 -6.40 -7.26 -11.33
N LEU A 14 -6.86 -7.58 -12.55
CA LEU A 14 -6.43 -8.77 -13.29
C LEU A 14 -5.00 -8.64 -13.82
N HIS A 15 -4.55 -7.42 -14.13
CA HIS A 15 -3.23 -7.15 -14.69
C HIS A 15 -2.49 -6.09 -13.87
N ALA A 16 -1.19 -6.30 -13.67
CA ALA A 16 -0.28 -5.32 -13.07
C ALA A 16 0.25 -4.36 -14.15
N SER A 17 -0.55 -3.38 -14.53
CA SER A 17 -0.27 -2.51 -15.69
C SER A 17 -0.97 -1.16 -15.60
N PRO A 18 -0.43 -0.10 -16.23
CA PRO A 18 -1.16 1.16 -16.39
C PRO A 18 -2.33 1.06 -17.39
N LEU A 19 -2.27 0.10 -18.30
CA LEU A 19 -3.22 -0.05 -19.40
C LEU A 19 -4.09 -1.30 -19.19
N PRO A 20 -5.43 -1.18 -19.28
CA PRO A 20 -6.33 -2.32 -19.15
C PRO A 20 -5.98 -3.43 -20.15
N GLY A 21 -5.90 -4.68 -19.67
CA GLY A 21 -5.69 -5.86 -20.52
C GLY A 21 -4.26 -6.05 -21.05
N LEU A 22 -3.31 -5.19 -20.66
CA LEU A 22 -1.89 -5.35 -21.00
C LEU A 22 -1.05 -5.66 -19.76
N GLY A 23 0.17 -6.12 -19.98
CA GLY A 23 1.14 -6.41 -18.93
C GLY A 23 0.89 -7.75 -18.22
N PRO A 24 1.60 -8.01 -17.11
CA PRO A 24 1.52 -9.27 -16.40
C PRO A 24 0.11 -9.55 -15.90
N LYS A 25 -0.49 -10.65 -16.36
CA LYS A 25 -1.75 -11.16 -15.86
C LYS A 25 -1.52 -11.94 -14.57
N ARG A 26 -2.32 -11.66 -13.55
CA ARG A 26 -2.42 -12.45 -12.32
C ARG A 26 -2.72 -13.92 -12.65
N TRP A 27 -1.96 -14.84 -12.07
CA TRP A 27 -2.16 -16.29 -12.27
C TRP A 27 -3.32 -16.85 -11.44
N GLN A 28 -3.46 -16.42 -10.18
CA GLN A 28 -4.49 -16.91 -9.26
C GLN A 28 -5.49 -15.81 -8.91
N ALA A 29 -6.77 -16.14 -8.82
CA ALA A 29 -7.78 -15.21 -8.31
C ALA A 29 -7.41 -14.67 -6.92
N PRO A 30 -7.86 -13.45 -6.53
CA PRO A 30 -7.71 -12.98 -5.17
C PRO A 30 -8.32 -13.97 -4.18
N GLY A 31 -7.65 -14.22 -3.05
CA GLY A 31 -8.15 -15.14 -2.02
C GLY A 31 -9.45 -14.66 -1.35
N ILE A 32 -9.74 -13.36 -1.48
CA ILE A 32 -10.98 -12.71 -1.06
C ILE A 32 -11.31 -11.61 -2.08
N THR A 33 -12.59 -11.35 -2.34
CA THR A 33 -12.97 -10.24 -3.22
C THR A 33 -12.88 -8.90 -2.49
N LEU A 34 -12.78 -7.78 -3.22
CA LEU A 34 -12.84 -6.43 -2.63
C LEU A 34 -14.15 -6.18 -1.86
N HIS A 35 -15.25 -6.79 -2.31
CA HIS A 35 -16.55 -6.64 -1.69
C HIS A 35 -16.62 -7.37 -0.34
N ASP A 36 -16.01 -8.56 -0.28
CA ASP A 36 -16.06 -9.41 0.91
C ASP A 36 -15.01 -9.05 1.97
N LEU A 37 -14.11 -8.09 1.68
CA LEU A 37 -13.18 -7.58 2.70
C LEU A 37 -13.95 -7.05 3.91
N PRO A 38 -13.43 -7.22 5.14
CA PRO A 38 -13.91 -6.47 6.28
C PRO A 38 -13.56 -4.98 6.11
N ASP A 39 -14.08 -4.12 6.99
CA ASP A 39 -13.66 -2.72 7.01
C ASP A 39 -12.17 -2.64 7.32
N ILE A 40 -11.40 -2.04 6.41
CA ILE A 40 -9.96 -1.87 6.53
C ILE A 40 -9.68 -0.53 7.20
N ASP A 41 -8.86 -0.56 8.25
CA ASP A 41 -8.45 0.64 8.98
C ASP A 41 -7.21 1.29 8.37
N VAL A 42 -6.27 0.46 7.91
CA VAL A 42 -4.97 0.89 7.41
C VAL A 42 -4.59 0.12 6.15
N VAL A 43 -4.23 0.84 5.10
CA VAL A 43 -3.54 0.27 3.94
C VAL A 43 -2.08 0.67 3.98
N LEU A 44 -1.23 -0.32 3.75
CA LEU A 44 0.21 -0.19 3.76
C LEU A 44 0.74 -0.40 2.34
N ILE A 45 1.45 0.58 1.79
CA ILE A 45 2.10 0.47 0.48
C ILE A 45 3.61 0.35 0.69
N SER A 46 4.24 -0.64 0.05
CA SER A 46 5.70 -0.85 0.14
C SER A 46 6.47 0.03 -0.86
N HIS A 47 5.97 0.13 -2.09
CA HIS A 47 6.56 0.90 -3.18
C HIS A 47 5.54 1.08 -4.33
N ASN A 48 5.96 1.72 -5.41
CA ASN A 48 5.04 2.21 -6.45
C ASN A 48 4.88 1.29 -7.67
N HIS A 49 5.44 0.09 -7.72
CA HIS A 49 5.27 -0.79 -8.89
C HIS A 49 3.81 -1.20 -9.08
N TYR A 50 3.42 -1.55 -10.31
CA TYR A 50 2.01 -1.81 -10.65
C TYR A 50 1.40 -2.99 -9.91
N ASP A 51 2.22 -3.99 -9.58
CA ASP A 51 1.82 -5.18 -8.82
C ASP A 51 1.66 -4.92 -7.32
N HIS A 52 2.17 -3.79 -6.80
CA HIS A 52 2.07 -3.39 -5.39
C HIS A 52 1.16 -2.18 -5.15
N LEU A 53 1.03 -1.30 -6.14
CA LEU A 53 0.16 -0.13 -6.13
C LEU A 53 -0.79 -0.16 -7.33
N ASP A 54 -1.89 -0.88 -7.15
CA ASP A 54 -2.99 -0.98 -8.11
C ASP A 54 -3.99 0.17 -7.90
N ARG A 55 -4.10 1.05 -8.91
CA ARG A 55 -4.93 2.26 -8.84
C ARG A 55 -6.40 1.93 -8.57
N ALA A 56 -6.96 0.93 -9.25
CA ALA A 56 -8.37 0.60 -9.10
C ALA A 56 -8.68 0.11 -7.67
N SER A 57 -7.79 -0.71 -7.11
CA SER A 57 -7.91 -1.21 -5.74
C SER A 57 -7.91 -0.10 -4.71
N VAL A 58 -6.93 0.82 -4.76
CA VAL A 58 -6.83 1.90 -3.76
C VAL A 58 -7.96 2.93 -3.90
N GLN A 59 -8.47 3.16 -5.12
CA GLN A 59 -9.65 4.01 -5.33
C GLN A 59 -10.90 3.43 -4.67
N ILE A 60 -11.21 2.16 -4.94
CA ILE A 60 -12.37 1.47 -4.35
C ILE A 60 -12.28 1.44 -2.83
N LEU A 61 -11.10 1.14 -2.28
CA LEU A 61 -10.86 1.13 -0.83
C LEU A 61 -11.09 2.50 -0.19
N ALA A 62 -10.58 3.57 -0.81
CA ALA A 62 -10.75 4.94 -0.32
C ALA A 62 -12.22 5.41 -0.38
N GLU A 63 -12.97 4.98 -1.40
CA GLU A 63 -14.41 5.26 -1.52
C GLU A 63 -15.25 4.50 -0.50
N ARG A 64 -14.89 3.25 -0.22
CA ARG A 64 -15.61 2.39 0.73
C ARG A 64 -15.49 2.88 2.18
N ASN A 65 -14.33 3.40 2.58
CA ASN A 65 -14.11 3.86 3.95
C ASN A 65 -13.36 5.21 3.98
N ASN A 66 -14.07 6.30 4.27
CA ASN A 66 -13.49 7.64 4.38
C ASN A 66 -12.58 7.85 5.61
N LYS A 67 -12.51 6.87 6.52
CA LYS A 67 -11.59 6.87 7.67
C LYS A 67 -10.33 6.04 7.41
N LEU A 68 -10.29 5.26 6.32
CA LEU A 68 -9.12 4.48 5.92
C LEU A 68 -7.90 5.38 5.80
N LEU A 69 -6.81 5.00 6.48
CA LEU A 69 -5.52 5.67 6.38
C LEU A 69 -4.58 4.85 5.48
N PHE A 70 -4.04 5.49 4.44
CA PHE A 70 -2.96 4.92 3.64
C PHE A 70 -1.62 5.39 4.21
N LEU A 71 -0.77 4.46 4.66
CA LEU A 71 0.63 4.73 4.92
C LEU A 71 1.42 4.39 3.66
N VAL A 72 2.08 5.39 3.09
CA VAL A 72 2.71 5.29 1.77
C VAL A 72 4.15 5.79 1.82
N PRO A 73 5.05 5.28 0.97
CA PRO A 73 6.42 5.79 0.86
C PRO A 73 6.45 7.28 0.56
N LEU A 74 7.44 7.99 1.12
CA LEU A 74 7.72 9.39 0.78
C LEU A 74 7.83 9.57 -0.74
N GLY A 75 7.21 10.62 -1.28
CA GLY A 75 7.16 10.92 -2.72
C GLY A 75 5.96 10.33 -3.47
N LEU A 76 5.07 9.57 -2.81
CA LEU A 76 3.81 9.10 -3.39
C LEU A 76 2.61 10.01 -3.16
N ASP A 77 2.76 11.09 -2.40
CA ASP A 77 1.74 12.09 -2.15
C ASP A 77 1.18 12.70 -3.44
N HIS A 78 2.05 13.09 -4.38
CA HIS A 78 1.63 13.60 -5.69
C HIS A 78 0.82 12.58 -6.50
N TRP A 79 1.21 11.30 -6.45
CA TRP A 79 0.51 10.24 -7.15
C TRP A 79 -0.89 10.04 -6.56
N PHE A 80 -1.00 10.00 -5.22
CA PHE A 80 -2.29 9.88 -4.54
C PHE A 80 -3.17 11.12 -4.75
N ALA A 81 -2.61 12.32 -4.68
CA ALA A 81 -3.35 13.55 -4.97
C ALA A 81 -3.95 13.54 -6.39
N SER A 82 -3.21 13.00 -7.36
CA SER A 82 -3.65 12.96 -8.77
C SER A 82 -4.63 11.83 -9.08
N ASN A 83 -4.52 10.68 -8.40
CA ASN A 83 -5.27 9.47 -8.75
C ASN A 83 -6.36 9.10 -7.73
N VAL A 84 -6.20 9.50 -6.46
CA VAL A 84 -7.09 9.15 -5.35
C VAL A 84 -7.25 10.37 -4.41
N PRO A 85 -7.72 11.53 -4.90
CA PRO A 85 -7.67 12.80 -4.19
C PRO A 85 -8.42 12.83 -2.84
N ARG A 86 -9.32 11.87 -2.59
CA ARG A 86 -10.07 11.74 -1.33
C ARG A 86 -9.40 10.81 -0.31
N ALA A 87 -8.31 10.14 -0.67
CA ALA A 87 -7.60 9.26 0.23
C ALA A 87 -6.94 10.07 1.36
N LYS A 88 -7.11 9.61 2.59
CA LYS A 88 -6.29 10.08 3.72
C LYS A 88 -4.96 9.36 3.65
N ILE A 89 -3.88 10.10 3.43
CA ILE A 89 -2.55 9.54 3.33
C ILE A 89 -1.64 10.08 4.43
N ARG A 90 -0.66 9.27 4.81
CA ARG A 90 0.54 9.71 5.51
C ARG A 90 1.75 9.14 4.80
N THR A 91 2.62 10.02 4.33
CA THR A 91 3.91 9.62 3.76
C THR A 91 4.87 9.19 4.86
N MET A 92 5.69 8.19 4.56
CA MET A 92 6.65 7.59 5.48
C MET A 92 8.04 7.56 4.83
N GLY A 93 9.01 8.20 5.49
CA GLY A 93 10.44 8.02 5.25
C GLY A 93 10.95 6.72 5.88
N TRP A 94 12.16 6.29 5.50
CA TRP A 94 12.82 5.19 6.21
C TRP A 94 13.07 5.54 7.68
N ASP A 95 12.90 4.53 8.53
CA ASP A 95 13.00 4.60 9.99
C ASP A 95 11.96 5.51 10.66
N GLU A 96 11.02 6.07 9.89
CA GLU A 96 9.86 6.75 10.46
C GLU A 96 8.84 5.73 10.96
N SER A 97 8.14 6.10 12.04
CA SER A 97 7.08 5.29 12.62
C SER A 97 5.77 6.04 12.84
N VAL A 98 4.68 5.28 12.87
CA VAL A 98 3.34 5.73 13.25
C VAL A 98 2.86 4.87 14.40
N GLN A 99 2.51 5.51 15.50
CA GLN A 99 1.80 4.85 16.58
C GLN A 99 0.30 4.83 16.30
N MET A 100 -0.30 3.64 16.39
CA MET A 100 -1.75 3.42 16.28
C MET A 100 -2.21 2.52 17.41
N ASP A 101 -2.79 3.11 18.45
CA ASP A 101 -3.16 2.39 19.67
C ASP A 101 -1.90 1.70 20.26
N GLU A 102 -1.94 0.38 20.44
CA GLU A 102 -0.80 -0.44 20.93
C GLU A 102 0.16 -0.88 19.81
N LEU A 103 -0.15 -0.59 18.55
CA LEU A 103 0.63 -0.99 17.39
C LEU A 103 1.54 0.13 16.91
N GLU A 104 2.85 -0.09 16.89
CA GLU A 104 3.78 0.75 16.15
C GLU A 104 3.92 0.20 14.72
N ILE A 105 3.89 1.07 13.72
CA ILE A 105 4.20 0.71 12.32
C ILE A 105 5.43 1.50 11.89
N VAL A 106 6.51 0.81 11.55
CA VAL A 106 7.78 1.40 11.12
C VAL A 106 8.02 1.09 9.65
N PHE A 107 8.35 2.10 8.87
CA PHE A 107 8.75 1.94 7.47
C PHE A 107 10.26 1.76 7.41
N VAL A 108 10.74 0.60 6.94
CA VAL A 108 12.16 0.23 7.04
C VAL A 108 12.80 0.16 5.66
N ALA A 109 14.07 0.53 5.58
CA ALA A 109 14.83 0.41 4.34
C ALA A 109 14.99 -1.07 3.92
N VAL A 110 14.85 -1.31 2.61
CA VAL A 110 15.16 -2.60 1.96
C VAL A 110 15.88 -2.33 0.64
N GLN A 111 16.54 -3.35 0.10
CA GLN A 111 17.18 -3.25 -1.21
C GLN A 111 16.15 -3.51 -2.31
N HIS A 112 15.61 -2.44 -2.89
CA HIS A 112 14.72 -2.46 -4.05
C HIS A 112 14.81 -1.12 -4.81
N TRP A 113 13.83 -0.82 -5.65
CA TRP A 113 13.71 0.44 -6.40
C TRP A 113 12.23 0.80 -6.58
N SER A 114 11.96 1.97 -7.17
CA SER A 114 10.60 2.40 -7.51
C SER A 114 10.54 2.93 -8.95
N GLY A 115 9.42 2.78 -9.62
CA GLY A 115 9.16 3.34 -10.94
C GLY A 115 7.88 2.78 -11.59
N ARG A 116 7.10 3.65 -12.23
CA ARG A 116 5.90 3.29 -13.00
C ARG A 116 6.03 3.64 -14.48
N ASN A 117 6.99 4.49 -14.84
CA ASN A 117 7.27 4.92 -16.20
C ASN A 117 8.76 5.26 -16.35
N LEU A 118 9.17 5.62 -17.56
CA LEU A 118 10.58 5.91 -17.87
C LEU A 118 11.12 7.18 -17.18
N ALA A 119 10.25 8.02 -16.62
CA ALA A 119 10.62 9.32 -16.08
C ALA A 119 10.52 9.39 -14.55
N ASP A 120 10.06 8.34 -13.86
CA ASP A 120 9.81 8.36 -12.42
C ASP A 120 10.61 7.33 -11.61
N THR A 121 11.63 6.72 -12.22
CA THR A 121 12.57 5.84 -11.52
C THR A 121 13.13 6.51 -10.27
N ASN A 122 12.96 5.86 -9.11
CA ASN A 122 13.42 6.27 -7.79
C ASN A 122 12.95 7.67 -7.35
N ARG A 123 11.84 8.17 -7.90
CA ARG A 123 11.24 9.46 -7.46
C ARG A 123 10.37 9.35 -6.22
N SER A 124 9.97 8.13 -5.84
CA SER A 124 9.40 7.84 -4.52
C SER A 124 10.27 6.82 -3.80
N LEU A 125 10.20 6.78 -2.47
CA LEU A 125 10.85 5.71 -1.71
C LEU A 125 10.20 4.35 -1.98
N TRP A 126 10.87 3.32 -1.47
CA TRP A 126 10.45 1.92 -1.39
C TRP A 126 10.86 1.39 -0.03
N GLY A 127 10.21 0.36 0.50
CA GLY A 127 10.55 -0.11 1.85
C GLY A 127 9.83 -1.38 2.24
N GLY A 128 10.30 -1.95 3.34
CA GLY A 128 9.57 -2.97 4.09
C GLY A 128 8.77 -2.33 5.22
N ILE A 129 7.95 -3.14 5.87
CA ILE A 129 7.14 -2.68 7.01
C ILE A 129 7.38 -3.60 8.18
N ARG A 130 7.73 -2.99 9.31
CA ARG A 130 7.87 -3.64 10.59
C ARG A 130 6.74 -3.19 11.50
N ALA A 131 5.91 -4.12 11.94
CA ALA A 131 4.81 -3.87 12.85
C ALA A 131 5.01 -4.74 14.10
N PRO A 132 5.81 -4.31 15.08
CA PRO A 132 5.98 -5.05 16.32
C PRO A 132 4.67 -5.02 17.11
N ASP A 133 3.99 -6.16 17.23
CA ASP A 133 3.00 -6.38 18.28
C ASP A 133 3.75 -6.78 19.56
N THR A 134 3.27 -6.35 20.72
CA THR A 134 3.83 -6.67 22.05
C THR A 134 3.99 -8.18 22.29
N ALA A 135 3.24 -9.02 21.54
CA ALA A 135 3.34 -10.47 21.59
C ALA A 135 4.21 -11.09 20.47
N ASN A 136 4.25 -10.53 19.24
CA ASN A 136 4.99 -11.08 18.11
C ASN A 136 5.23 -10.02 17.01
N PRO A 137 6.48 -9.72 16.63
CA PRO A 137 6.74 -8.79 15.55
C PRO A 137 6.43 -9.40 14.18
N ILE A 138 5.62 -8.71 13.37
CA ILE A 138 5.40 -9.07 11.96
C ILE A 138 6.30 -8.20 11.08
N PHE A 139 7.14 -8.88 10.30
CA PHE A 139 7.95 -8.26 9.26
C PHE A 139 7.37 -8.61 7.90
N LEU A 140 6.95 -7.59 7.15
CA LEU A 140 6.51 -7.74 5.77
C LEU A 140 7.61 -7.17 4.88
N ARG A 141 8.40 -8.08 4.31
CA ARG A 141 9.25 -7.79 3.14
C ARG A 141 8.53 -8.35 1.92
N ARG A 142 8.19 -7.49 0.98
CA ARG A 142 7.82 -7.90 -0.38
C ARG A 142 8.77 -7.25 -1.37
#